data_AF-A0A432KAV7-F1
#
_entry.id   AF-A0A432KAV7-F1
#
_cell.length_a   1.000
_cell.length_b   1.000
_cell.length_c   1.000
_cell.angle_alpha   90.00
_cell.angle_beta   90.00
_cell.angle_gamma   90.00
#
_symmetry.space_group_name_H-M   'P 1'
#
loop_
_entity.id
_entity.type
_entity.pdbx_description
1 polymer ?
#
loop_
_entity_poly.entity_id
_entity_poly.type
_entity_poly.pdbx_seq_one_letter_code
_entity_poly.pdbx_strand_id
1 'polypeptide(L)'
;MTTGNNKNINLSPWKPGQSGNPSGRPRGTRDLAGYVLETTCGGRELIDSLLCIARGVMPDLPVQNGSRPRKDQQVRPADQLKAIEMLLDRGFGRSPQQLDIAHSVTDRPGIRRVDFERRLRR
;
A
#
# COMPACT_ATOMS: atom_id res chain seq x y z
N MET A 1 21.62 -1.82 -27.68
CA MET A 1 20.93 -0.86 -26.79
C MET A 1 21.87 -0.54 -25.64
N THR A 2 22.36 0.70 -25.58
CA THR A 2 23.36 1.13 -24.59
C THR A 2 22.66 1.62 -23.32
N THR A 3 22.74 0.84 -22.24
CA THR A 3 22.27 1.24 -20.91
C THR A 3 23.33 2.15 -20.28
N GLY A 4 22.97 3.40 -20.02
CA GLY A 4 23.84 4.39 -19.39
C GLY A 4 24.15 4.04 -17.94
N ASN A 5 25.36 3.55 -17.67
CA ASN A 5 25.88 3.34 -16.33
C ASN A 5 26.31 4.69 -15.73
N ASN A 6 25.46 5.30 -14.91
CA ASN A 6 25.82 6.47 -14.10
C ASN A 6 26.83 6.04 -13.01
N LYS A 7 28.10 6.42 -13.19
CA LYS A 7 29.27 6.01 -12.38
C LYS A 7 29.40 6.63 -10.98
N ASN A 8 28.35 7.17 -10.36
CA ASN A 8 28.44 7.78 -9.03
C ASN A 8 27.34 7.28 -8.09
N ILE A 9 27.45 6.04 -7.64
CA ILE A 9 26.62 5.53 -6.53
C ILE A 9 27.55 5.33 -5.33
N ASN A 10 27.66 6.36 -4.49
CA ASN A 10 28.40 6.32 -3.23
C ASN A 10 27.65 5.46 -2.18
N LEU A 11 27.48 4.16 -2.45
CA LEU A 11 26.83 3.23 -1.53
C LEU A 11 27.88 2.52 -0.68
N SER A 12 27.83 2.75 0.63
CA SER A 12 28.64 2.00 1.60
C SER A 12 28.08 0.57 1.73
N PRO A 13 28.94 -0.47 1.84
CA PRO A 13 28.51 -1.83 2.12
C PRO A 13 27.76 -1.91 3.46
N TRP A 14 26.73 -2.77 3.52
CA TRP A 14 25.97 -3.02 4.75
C TRP A 14 26.84 -3.68 5.82
N LYS A 15 26.71 -3.24 7.07
CA LYS A 15 27.29 -3.97 8.20
C LYS A 15 26.46 -5.23 8.48
N PRO A 16 27.07 -6.32 8.99
CA PRO A 16 26.31 -7.49 9.45
C PRO A 16 25.21 -7.07 10.43
N GLY A 17 23.96 -7.41 10.13
CA GLY A 17 22.77 -7.00 10.91
C GLY A 17 22.06 -5.71 10.46
N GLN A 18 22.62 -4.96 9.50
CA GLN A 18 21.91 -3.84 8.87
C GLN A 18 21.30 -4.26 7.52
N SER A 19 20.03 -3.90 7.32
CA SER A 19 19.35 -4.02 6.03
C SER A 19 18.61 -2.71 5.73
N GLY A 20 18.39 -2.40 4.45
CA GLY A 20 17.63 -1.23 4.02
C GLY A 20 18.16 -0.61 2.74
N ASN A 21 17.76 0.63 2.43
CA ASN A 21 18.40 1.50 1.44
C ASN A 21 19.02 2.67 2.23
N PRO A 22 20.32 3.04 2.09
CA PRO A 22 20.93 4.07 2.93
C PRO A 22 20.33 5.44 2.64
N SER A 23 19.84 5.65 1.41
CA SER A 23 19.09 6.83 0.99
C SER A 23 17.66 6.87 1.55
N GLY A 24 17.22 5.80 2.23
CA GLY A 24 15.87 5.62 2.72
C GLY A 24 14.86 5.49 1.57
N ARG A 25 13.60 5.80 1.87
CA ARG A 25 12.57 5.94 0.85
C ARG A 25 12.92 7.16 -0.03
N PRO A 26 12.94 7.03 -1.37
CA PRO A 26 13.20 8.16 -2.25
C PRO A 26 12.25 9.33 -1.93
N ARG A 27 12.81 10.52 -1.71
CA ARG A 27 12.06 11.75 -1.49
C ARG A 27 11.54 12.25 -2.83
N GLY A 28 10.24 12.57 -2.92
CA GLY A 28 9.59 13.02 -4.17
C GLY A 28 8.44 12.12 -4.64
N THR A 29 8.40 10.84 -4.25
CA THR A 29 7.20 9.99 -4.38
C THR A 29 6.11 10.36 -3.36
N ARG A 30 6.35 11.40 -2.55
CA ARG A 30 5.58 11.73 -1.35
C ARG A 30 4.16 12.22 -1.65
N ASP A 31 3.85 12.56 -2.90
CA ASP A 31 2.57 13.23 -3.13
C ASP A 31 1.75 12.74 -4.29
N LEU A 32 2.07 11.62 -4.95
CA LEU A 32 1.11 11.11 -5.94
C LEU A 32 -0.17 10.61 -5.25
N ALA A 33 -0.03 9.87 -4.14
CA ALA A 33 -1.18 9.40 -3.39
C ALA A 33 -1.93 10.56 -2.71
N GLY A 34 -1.21 11.56 -2.18
CA GLY A 34 -1.80 12.76 -1.60
C GLY A 34 -2.53 13.58 -2.65
N TYR A 35 -1.86 13.88 -3.77
CA TYR A 35 -2.43 14.54 -4.94
C TYR A 35 -3.68 13.81 -5.47
N VAL A 36 -3.63 12.49 -5.67
CA VAL A 36 -4.79 11.72 -6.12
C VAL A 36 -5.94 11.83 -5.12
N LEU A 37 -5.68 11.70 -3.81
CA LEU A 37 -6.73 11.85 -2.80
C LEU A 37 -7.32 13.26 -2.79
N GLU A 38 -6.50 14.30 -2.87
CA GLU A 38 -6.94 15.70 -2.88
C GLU A 38 -7.75 16.01 -4.14
N THR A 39 -7.25 15.60 -5.31
CA THR A 39 -7.88 15.89 -6.61
C THR A 39 -9.14 15.09 -6.88
N THR A 40 -9.34 13.93 -6.23
CA THR A 40 -10.49 13.04 -6.50
C THR A 40 -11.53 13.03 -5.38
N CYS A 41 -11.55 14.07 -4.55
CA CYS A 41 -12.45 14.18 -3.40
C CYS A 41 -12.35 12.96 -2.46
N GLY A 42 -11.13 12.55 -2.12
CA GLY A 42 -10.87 11.37 -1.29
C GLY A 42 -11.10 10.03 -2.01
N GLY A 43 -11.02 10.01 -3.35
CA GLY A 43 -11.22 8.82 -4.17
C GLY A 43 -12.65 8.59 -4.65
N ARG A 44 -13.60 9.47 -4.30
CA ARG A 44 -15.01 9.35 -4.70
C ARG A 44 -15.17 9.35 -6.22
N GLU A 45 -14.52 10.28 -6.91
CA GLU A 45 -14.64 10.42 -8.37
C GLU A 45 -14.14 9.17 -9.11
N LEU A 46 -13.14 8.49 -8.55
CA LEU A 46 -12.63 7.22 -9.10
C LEU A 46 -13.64 6.08 -8.92
N ILE A 47 -14.32 6.05 -7.78
CA ILE A 47 -15.38 5.07 -7.51
C ILE A 47 -16.58 5.31 -8.44
N ASP A 48 -16.98 6.57 -8.61
CA ASP A 48 -18.09 6.93 -9.50
C ASP A 48 -17.77 6.58 -10.96
N SER A 49 -16.53 6.81 -11.39
CA SER A 49 -16.04 6.42 -12.72
C SER A 49 -16.05 4.89 -12.91
N LEU A 50 -15.58 4.14 -11.92
CA LEU A 50 -15.64 2.67 -11.94
C LEU A 50 -17.09 2.17 -11.97
N LEU A 51 -18.00 2.84 -11.26
CA LEU A 51 -19.42 2.50 -11.26
C LEU A 51 -20.07 2.76 -12.63
N CYS A 52 -19.70 3.83 -13.32
CA CYS A 52 -20.11 4.08 -14.71
C CYS A 52 -19.65 2.95 -15.63
N ILE A 53 -18.37 2.54 -15.55
CA ILE A 53 -17.82 1.43 -16.34
C ILE A 53 -18.54 0.13 -16.03
N ALA A 54 -18.77 -0.19 -14.75
CA ALA A 54 -19.50 -1.39 -14.34
C ALA A 54 -20.94 -1.43 -14.88
N ARG A 55 -21.58 -0.27 -15.06
CA ARG A 55 -22.90 -0.12 -15.69
C ARG A 55 -22.86 -0.09 -17.22
N GLY A 56 -21.68 -0.17 -17.82
CA GLY A 56 -21.49 -0.11 -19.27
C GLY A 56 -21.54 1.29 -19.87
N VAL A 57 -21.49 2.32 -19.03
CA VAL A 57 -21.47 3.73 -19.44
C VAL A 57 -20.02 4.24 -19.42
N MET A 58 -19.61 4.94 -20.48
CA MET A 58 -18.29 5.58 -20.49
C MET A 58 -18.28 6.77 -19.51
N PRO A 59 -17.35 6.82 -18.54
CA PRO A 59 -17.23 7.96 -17.65
C PRO A 59 -16.74 9.19 -18.43
N ASP A 60 -17.24 10.37 -18.07
CA ASP A 60 -16.82 11.64 -18.65
C ASP A 60 -15.47 12.05 -18.07
N LEU A 61 -14.40 11.44 -18.60
CA LEU A 61 -13.02 11.77 -18.26
C LEU A 61 -12.46 12.67 -19.35
N PRO A 62 -11.71 13.74 -19.00
CA PRO A 62 -11.02 14.56 -20.00
C PRO A 62 -10.02 13.66 -20.73
N VAL A 63 -10.38 13.26 -21.94
CA VAL A 63 -9.53 12.42 -22.78
C VAL A 63 -8.27 13.20 -23.12
N GLN A 64 -7.11 12.56 -23.01
CA GLN A 64 -5.83 13.17 -23.37
C GLN A 64 -5.92 13.82 -24.76
N ASN A 65 -5.57 15.11 -24.83
CA ASN A 65 -5.69 15.97 -26.01
C ASN A 65 -5.22 15.24 -27.28
N GLY A 66 -6.17 14.81 -28.11
CA GLY A 66 -5.91 14.13 -29.39
C GLY A 66 -6.65 12.81 -29.59
N SER A 67 -7.16 12.18 -28.52
CA SER A 67 -8.06 11.03 -28.68
C SER A 67 -9.52 11.49 -28.64
N ARG A 68 -10.24 11.36 -29.76
CA ARG A 68 -11.69 11.56 -29.77
C ARG A 68 -12.35 10.29 -29.20
N PRO A 69 -13.25 10.40 -28.22
CA PRO A 69 -14.08 9.25 -27.84
C PRO A 69 -14.85 8.81 -29.09
N ARG A 70 -14.76 7.53 -29.43
CA ARG A 70 -15.45 7.00 -30.61
C ARG A 70 -16.96 7.16 -30.39
N LYS A 71 -17.70 7.54 -31.44
CA LYS A 71 -19.17 7.73 -31.36
C LYS A 71 -19.91 6.47 -30.86
N ASP A 72 -19.31 5.31 -31.04
CA ASP A 72 -19.79 4.00 -30.59
C ASP A 72 -18.87 3.38 -29.51
N GLN A 73 -18.25 4.22 -28.67
CA GLN A 73 -17.36 3.77 -27.60
C GLN A 73 -18.18 3.08 -26.50
N GLN A 74 -18.53 1.82 -26.72
CA GLN A 74 -19.13 0.97 -25.71
C GLN A 74 -18.04 0.37 -24.81
N VAL A 75 -18.32 0.28 -23.52
CA VAL A 75 -17.45 -0.42 -22.56
C VAL A 75 -17.41 -1.89 -22.92
N ARG A 76 -16.21 -2.46 -23.10
CA ARG A 76 -16.08 -3.89 -23.39
C ARG A 76 -16.56 -4.69 -22.18
N PRO A 77 -17.23 -5.84 -22.35
CA PRO A 77 -17.67 -6.67 -21.23
C PRO A 77 -16.54 -7.03 -20.25
N ALA A 78 -15.31 -7.21 -20.74
CA ALA A 78 -14.14 -7.46 -19.90
C ALA A 78 -13.81 -6.29 -18.96
N ASP A 79 -13.97 -5.05 -19.43
CA ASP A 79 -13.73 -3.85 -18.62
C ASP A 79 -14.81 -3.68 -17.55
N GLN A 80 -16.06 -4.06 -17.87
CA GLN A 80 -17.17 -4.10 -16.91
C GLN A 80 -16.89 -5.12 -15.79
N LEU A 81 -16.52 -6.34 -16.16
CA LEU A 81 -16.16 -7.39 -15.20
C LEU A 81 -14.98 -6.96 -14.32
N LYS A 82 -13.97 -6.29 -14.89
CA LYS A 82 -12.84 -5.80 -14.12
C LYS A 82 -13.22 -4.69 -13.15
N ALA A 83 -14.10 -3.77 -13.55
CA ALA A 83 -14.61 -2.73 -12.67
C ALA A 83 -15.41 -3.32 -11.50
N ILE A 84 -16.26 -4.32 -11.76
CA ILE A 84 -17.01 -5.04 -10.73
C ILE A 84 -16.05 -5.74 -9.77
N GLU A 85 -15.04 -6.45 -10.28
CA GLU A 85 -14.01 -7.11 -9.46
C GLU A 85 -13.29 -6.12 -8.53
N MET A 86 -12.86 -4.97 -9.06
CA MET A 86 -12.18 -3.93 -8.28
C MET A 86 -13.06 -3.34 -7.17
N LEU A 87 -14.36 -3.16 -7.45
CA LEU A 87 -15.33 -2.68 -6.47
C LEU A 87 -15.58 -3.72 -5.37
N LEU A 88 -15.68 -5.01 -5.73
CA LEU A 88 -15.88 -6.09 -4.76
C LEU A 88 -14.66 -6.28 -3.85
N ASP A 89 -13.45 -6.27 -4.42
CA ASP A 89 -12.20 -6.42 -3.67
C ASP A 89 -11.99 -5.31 -2.62
N ARG A 90 -12.57 -4.12 -2.84
CA ARG A 90 -12.40 -2.96 -1.94
C ARG A 90 -13.61 -2.63 -1.09
N GLY A 91 -14.82 -2.90 -1.56
CA GLY A 91 -16.07 -2.52 -0.89
C GLY A 91 -16.47 -3.45 0.24
N PHE A 92 -16.20 -4.76 0.10
CA PHE A 92 -16.63 -5.76 1.08
C PHE A 92 -15.50 -6.21 2.02
N GLY A 93 -14.27 -5.74 1.79
CA GLY A 93 -13.09 -6.12 2.55
C GLY A 93 -12.63 -7.56 2.30
N ARG A 94 -11.46 -7.90 2.85
CA ARG A 94 -10.99 -9.30 2.92
C ARG A 94 -11.52 -9.92 4.22
N SER A 95 -11.84 -11.21 4.18
CA SER A 95 -12.17 -11.96 5.40
C SER A 95 -11.05 -11.80 6.42
N PRO A 96 -11.35 -11.64 7.73
CA PRO A 96 -10.34 -11.60 8.78
C PRO A 96 -9.39 -12.79 8.63
N GLN A 97 -8.10 -12.51 8.48
CA GLN A 97 -7.12 -13.58 8.35
C GLN A 97 -6.90 -14.16 9.75
N GLN A 98 -7.41 -15.37 9.99
CA GLN A 98 -7.22 -16.06 11.26
C GLN A 98 -5.72 -16.39 11.40
N LEU A 99 -5.02 -15.64 12.24
CA LEU A 99 -3.64 -15.91 12.63
C LEU A 99 -3.67 -16.73 13.92
N ASP A 100 -3.21 -17.97 13.84
CA ASP A 100 -2.92 -18.77 15.04
C ASP A 100 -1.56 -18.33 15.59
N ILE A 101 -1.61 -17.48 16.61
CA ILE A 101 -0.40 -17.05 17.32
C ILE A 101 -0.20 -18.03 18.47
N ALA A 102 0.58 -19.08 18.23
CA ALA A 102 1.06 -19.95 19.29
C ALA A 102 1.95 -19.14 20.25
N HIS A 103 1.39 -18.66 21.35
CA HIS A 103 2.14 -17.97 22.39
C HIS A 103 2.50 -18.96 23.50
N SER A 104 3.75 -19.41 23.53
CA SER A 104 4.31 -20.08 24.71
C SER A 104 4.70 -19.02 25.74
N VAL A 105 3.91 -18.87 26.79
CA VAL A 105 4.35 -18.16 28.00
C VAL A 105 5.38 -19.05 28.68
N THR A 106 6.67 -18.78 28.46
CA THR A 106 7.69 -19.29 29.38
C THR A 106 7.55 -18.49 30.66
N ASP A 107 6.81 -19.05 31.62
CA ASP A 107 6.73 -18.51 32.97
C ASP A 107 8.14 -18.56 33.55
N ARG A 108 8.86 -17.43 33.53
CA ARG A 108 10.15 -17.34 34.21
C ARG A 108 9.84 -17.59 35.68
N PRO A 109 10.44 -18.61 36.32
CA PRO A 109 10.20 -18.85 37.73
C PRO A 109 10.53 -17.56 38.47
N GLY A 110 9.49 -16.98 39.08
CA GLY A 110 9.56 -15.68 39.69
C GLY A 110 10.76 -15.58 40.61
N ILE A 111 11.49 -14.47 40.52
CA ILE A 111 12.38 -14.04 41.58
C ILE A 111 11.50 -13.98 42.83
N ARG A 112 11.62 -15.01 43.68
CA ARG A 112 10.92 -15.07 44.95
C ARG A 112 11.33 -13.82 45.71
N ARG A 113 10.31 -13.11 46.20
CA ARG A 113 10.37 -11.91 47.03
C ARG A 113 10.94 -12.25 48.42
N VAL A 114 12.19 -12.72 48.47
CA VAL A 114 12.93 -13.06 49.70
C VAL A 114 14.37 -12.56 49.65
N ASP A 115 14.64 -11.41 49.03
CA ASP A 115 15.97 -10.79 49.08
C ASP A 115 15.94 -9.28 49.44
N PHE A 116 14.82 -8.76 49.95
CA PHE A 116 14.75 -7.36 50.40
C PHE A 116 15.15 -7.16 51.89
N GLU A 117 15.25 -8.23 52.68
CA GLU A 117 15.52 -8.17 54.13
C GLU A 117 16.99 -8.46 54.53
N ARG A 118 17.93 -8.49 53.57
CA ARG A 118 19.37 -8.67 53.86
C ARG A 118 20.25 -7.45 53.54
N ARG A 119 19.64 -6.27 53.34
CA ARG A 119 20.35 -5.02 53.04
C ARG A 119 20.03 -3.87 54.02
N LEU A 120 19.76 -4.19 55.28
CA LEU A 120 19.58 -3.19 56.36
C LEU A 120 20.28 -3.56 57.69
N ARG A 121 21.21 -4.52 57.68
CA ARG A 121 22.15 -4.74 58.79
C ARG A 121 23.52 -5.13 58.26
N ARG A 122 24.33 -4.13 57.93
CA ARG A 122 25.78 -4.09 58.13
C ARG A 122 26.25 -2.64 57.98
#